data_AF-A0A1A9AGS3-F1
#
_entry.id   AF-A0A1A9AGS3-F1
#
_cell.length_a   1.000
_cell.length_b   1.000
_cell.length_c   1.000
_cell.angle_alpha   90.00
_cell.angle_beta   90.00
_cell.angle_gamma   90.00
#
_symmetry.space_group_name_H-M   'P 1'
#
loop_
_entity.id
_entity.type
_entity.pdbx_description
1 polymer ?
#
loop_
_entity_poly.entity_id
_entity_poly.type
_entity_poly.pdbx_seq_one_letter_code
_entity_poly.pdbx_strand_id
1 'polypeptide(L)'
;MAGQLLTDGKYYQIFYKIRDTFHSNTDNDYDEFLHKTDQTLRNIGMYLIENYKTDYYLCPQSKGGNDCAERCKYLNAWLNDKKSIYTSNDKCTFYRKLWQDHIEKLWDKLDESMQSPNKCRRDGYLSKRRFPEDKYSVYCNLTPSDVLSLTCPDKAYANSCTTMLTMTYVAVGIILLYMYFSKFSTLGNKIKNLIKNKIGIGNHMDKEENEELLSTQNDTVSSISRMYNLSYNSPRN
;
A
#
# COMPACT_ATOMS: atom_id res chain seq x y z
N MET A 1 44.33 -23.18 -15.81
CA MET A 1 43.27 -24.15 -15.54
C MET A 1 41.97 -23.57 -16.08
N ALA A 2 41.43 -24.14 -17.15
CA ALA A 2 40.13 -23.73 -17.68
C ALA A 2 39.05 -24.15 -16.67
N GLY A 3 38.12 -23.25 -16.35
CA GLY A 3 36.99 -23.60 -15.47
C GLY A 3 36.13 -24.69 -16.13
N GLN A 4 35.45 -25.49 -15.33
CA GLN A 4 34.67 -26.62 -15.87
C GLN A 4 33.23 -26.15 -16.11
N LEU A 5 32.66 -26.45 -17.29
CA LEU A 5 31.25 -26.24 -17.55
C LEU A 5 30.39 -27.00 -16.53
N LEU A 6 29.29 -26.41 -16.10
CA LEU A 6 28.34 -27.10 -15.23
C LEU A 6 27.50 -28.11 -16.03
N THR A 7 26.90 -29.06 -15.34
CA THR A 7 25.90 -29.95 -15.94
C THR A 7 24.57 -29.23 -16.13
N ASP A 8 23.76 -29.67 -17.10
CA ASP A 8 22.43 -29.10 -17.37
C ASP A 8 21.55 -28.99 -16.12
N GLY A 9 21.57 -30.02 -15.28
CA GLY A 9 20.82 -30.03 -14.02
C GLY A 9 21.25 -28.94 -13.03
N LYS A 10 22.54 -28.58 -13.00
CA LYS A 10 23.04 -27.50 -12.14
C LYS A 10 22.60 -26.13 -12.64
N TYR A 11 22.59 -25.89 -13.95
CA TYR A 11 22.04 -24.65 -14.50
C TYR A 11 20.55 -24.49 -14.19
N TYR A 12 19.79 -25.59 -14.28
CA TYR A 12 18.39 -25.58 -13.91
C TYR A 12 18.21 -25.24 -12.42
N GLN A 13 18.99 -25.86 -11.53
CA GLN A 13 18.95 -25.57 -10.09
C GLN A 13 19.25 -24.11 -9.76
N ILE A 14 20.10 -23.44 -10.54
CA ILE A 14 20.39 -22.01 -10.36
C ILE A 14 19.15 -21.16 -10.69
N PHE A 15 18.63 -21.26 -11.91
CA PHE A 15 17.62 -20.32 -12.40
C PHE A 15 16.18 -20.65 -11.94
N TYR A 16 15.92 -21.91 -11.58
CA TYR A 16 14.61 -22.37 -11.09
C TYR A 16 14.55 -22.54 -9.58
N LYS A 17 15.58 -22.09 -8.84
CA LYS A 17 15.58 -22.05 -7.38
C LYS A 17 14.38 -21.23 -6.88
N ILE A 18 13.56 -21.80 -5.99
CA ILE A 18 12.54 -21.04 -5.26
C ILE A 18 13.26 -20.21 -4.19
N ARG A 19 13.02 -18.90 -4.20
CA ARG A 19 13.65 -17.94 -3.30
C ARG A 19 12.65 -17.45 -2.26
N ASP A 20 13.12 -17.36 -1.02
CA ASP A 20 12.46 -16.76 0.13
C ASP A 20 12.94 -15.32 0.39
N THR A 21 14.12 -14.96 -0.13
CA THR A 21 14.69 -13.61 -0.05
C THR A 21 15.11 -13.07 -1.42
N PHE A 22 15.09 -11.74 -1.56
CA PHE A 22 15.56 -11.01 -2.74
C PHE A 22 16.49 -9.90 -2.28
N HIS A 23 17.77 -9.98 -2.65
CA HIS A 23 18.80 -9.04 -2.19
C HIS A 23 19.26 -8.09 -3.30
N SER A 24 18.84 -8.31 -4.54
CA SER A 24 19.36 -7.59 -5.72
C SER A 24 18.60 -6.31 -6.08
N ASN A 25 17.50 -6.02 -5.38
CA ASN A 25 16.67 -4.80 -5.55
C ASN A 25 16.62 -3.99 -4.24
N THR A 26 17.78 -3.53 -3.76
CA THR A 26 17.92 -2.84 -2.45
C THR A 26 17.45 -1.39 -2.48
N ASP A 27 17.57 -0.71 -3.62
CA ASP A 27 17.42 0.75 -3.72
C ASP A 27 16.22 1.17 -4.59
N ASN A 28 15.28 0.25 -4.84
CA ASN A 28 14.12 0.43 -5.72
C ASN A 28 14.48 0.78 -7.18
N ASP A 29 15.72 0.50 -7.60
CA ASP A 29 16.25 0.75 -8.95
C ASP A 29 15.38 0.17 -10.07
N TYR A 30 14.61 -0.88 -9.78
CA TYR A 30 13.79 -1.59 -10.76
C TYR A 30 12.28 -1.49 -10.51
N ASP A 31 11.85 -0.73 -9.50
CA ASP A 31 10.45 -0.67 -9.09
C ASP A 31 9.52 -0.18 -10.20
N GLU A 32 10.02 0.66 -11.12
CA GLU A 32 9.24 1.11 -12.28
C GLU A 32 8.88 -0.03 -13.24
N PHE A 33 9.70 -1.07 -13.31
CA PHE A 33 9.45 -2.24 -14.15
C PHE A 33 8.65 -3.32 -13.44
N LEU A 34 8.63 -3.31 -12.10
CA LEU A 34 7.88 -4.27 -11.32
C LEU A 34 6.40 -3.92 -11.32
N HIS A 35 5.61 -4.78 -11.93
CA HIS A 35 4.18 -4.57 -12.03
C HIS A 35 3.52 -4.52 -10.63
N LYS A 36 2.66 -3.53 -10.38
CA LYS A 36 2.14 -3.25 -9.03
C LYS A 36 1.04 -4.22 -8.58
N THR A 37 0.18 -4.67 -9.50
CA THR A 37 -1.03 -5.45 -9.18
C THR A 37 -0.98 -6.89 -9.70
N ASP A 38 -0.48 -7.12 -10.91
CA ASP A 38 -0.18 -8.46 -11.43
C ASP A 38 0.98 -9.11 -10.65
N GLN A 39 0.62 -9.96 -9.68
CA GLN A 39 1.56 -10.67 -8.83
C GLN A 39 2.48 -11.61 -9.62
N THR A 40 1.98 -12.24 -10.69
CA THR A 40 2.77 -13.19 -11.47
C THR A 40 3.86 -12.45 -12.23
N LEU A 41 3.50 -11.37 -12.93
CA LEU A 41 4.45 -10.55 -13.66
C LEU A 41 5.47 -9.89 -12.73
N ARG A 42 5.00 -9.38 -11.57
CA ARG A 42 5.87 -8.82 -10.54
C ARG A 42 6.90 -9.83 -10.06
N ASN A 43 6.46 -11.05 -9.75
CA ASN A 43 7.34 -12.11 -9.26
C ASN A 43 8.35 -12.49 -10.34
N ILE A 44 7.93 -12.65 -11.61
CA ILE A 44 8.86 -12.93 -12.71
C ILE A 44 9.94 -11.83 -12.80
N GLY A 45 9.56 -10.56 -12.68
CA GLY A 45 10.51 -9.44 -12.65
C GLY A 45 11.50 -9.53 -11.49
N MET A 46 11.02 -9.80 -10.27
CA MET A 46 11.88 -9.99 -9.08
C MET A 46 12.89 -11.12 -9.26
N TYR A 47 12.43 -12.26 -9.78
CA TYR A 47 13.30 -13.40 -10.07
C TYR A 47 14.30 -13.09 -11.19
N LEU A 48 13.90 -12.33 -12.22
CA LEU A 48 14.80 -11.92 -13.28
C LEU A 48 15.94 -11.05 -12.73
N ILE A 49 15.63 -10.05 -11.91
CA ILE A 49 16.65 -9.18 -11.28
C ILE A 49 17.64 -10.02 -10.49
N GLU A 50 17.13 -10.92 -9.66
CA GLU A 50 17.96 -11.74 -8.79
C GLU A 50 18.82 -12.72 -9.58
N ASN A 51 18.23 -13.45 -10.53
CA ASN A 51 18.96 -14.38 -11.40
C ASN A 51 20.00 -13.65 -12.27
N TYR A 52 19.69 -12.44 -12.73
CA TYR A 52 20.62 -11.66 -13.53
C TYR A 52 21.79 -11.15 -12.66
N LYS A 53 21.51 -10.46 -11.55
CA LYS A 53 22.55 -9.85 -10.72
C LYS A 53 23.39 -10.86 -9.94
N THR A 54 22.77 -11.91 -9.40
CA THR A 54 23.50 -12.86 -8.54
C THR A 54 24.20 -13.96 -9.33
N ASP A 55 23.59 -14.43 -10.42
CA ASP A 55 24.10 -15.61 -11.13
C ASP A 55 24.78 -15.30 -12.46
N TYR A 56 24.33 -14.28 -13.19
CA TYR A 56 24.92 -13.91 -14.47
C TYR A 56 25.95 -12.78 -14.38
N TYR A 57 25.59 -11.64 -13.78
CA TYR A 57 26.43 -10.43 -13.72
C TYR A 57 27.81 -10.69 -13.08
N LEU A 58 27.86 -11.55 -12.05
CA LEU A 58 29.10 -11.93 -11.37
C LEU A 58 29.91 -12.99 -12.14
N CYS A 59 29.34 -13.66 -13.14
CA CYS A 59 29.99 -14.75 -13.85
C CYS A 59 31.28 -14.33 -14.57
N PRO A 60 31.31 -13.25 -15.37
CA PRO A 60 32.53 -12.82 -16.06
C PRO A 60 33.65 -12.40 -15.10
N GLN A 61 33.30 -12.05 -13.86
CA GLN A 61 34.24 -11.62 -12.82
C GLN A 61 34.81 -12.80 -12.02
N SER A 62 34.24 -14.00 -12.16
CA SER A 62 34.62 -15.19 -11.41
C SER A 62 35.87 -15.86 -12.00
N LYS A 63 36.73 -16.40 -11.13
CA LYS A 63 37.87 -17.24 -11.54
C LYS A 63 37.32 -18.55 -12.13
N GLY A 64 37.22 -18.61 -13.46
CA GLY A 64 36.57 -19.71 -14.18
C GLY A 64 35.27 -19.30 -14.90
N GLY A 65 35.08 -18.03 -15.24
CA GLY A 65 33.94 -17.51 -16.01
C GLY A 65 33.83 -17.98 -17.47
N ASN A 66 34.25 -19.21 -17.78
CA ASN A 66 34.10 -19.81 -19.10
C ASN A 66 32.75 -20.51 -19.30
N ASP A 67 31.83 -20.39 -18.34
CA ASP A 67 30.48 -20.94 -18.40
C ASP A 67 29.38 -19.86 -18.53
N CYS A 68 29.77 -18.57 -18.67
CA CYS A 68 28.82 -17.46 -18.73
C CYS A 68 27.93 -17.48 -19.97
N ALA A 69 28.44 -17.97 -21.10
CA ALA A 69 27.64 -18.16 -22.31
C ALA A 69 26.49 -19.15 -22.06
N GLU A 70 26.80 -20.28 -21.45
CA GLU A 70 25.83 -21.28 -21.02
C GLU A 70 24.85 -20.72 -19.99
N ARG A 71 25.32 -19.95 -18.99
CA ARG A 71 24.43 -19.27 -18.04
C ARG A 71 23.45 -18.33 -18.74
N CYS A 72 23.93 -17.52 -19.67
CA CYS A 72 23.10 -16.62 -20.46
C CYS A 72 22.05 -17.39 -21.28
N LYS A 73 22.44 -18.53 -21.87
CA LYS A 73 21.53 -19.42 -22.61
C LYS A 73 20.43 -19.97 -21.70
N TYR A 74 20.78 -20.45 -20.51
CA TYR A 74 19.82 -20.99 -19.54
C TYR A 74 18.92 -19.91 -18.93
N LEU A 75 19.45 -18.69 -18.69
CA LEU A 75 18.67 -17.55 -18.25
C LEU A 75 17.63 -17.14 -19.31
N ASN A 76 18.03 -17.07 -20.59
CA ASN A 76 17.10 -16.84 -21.69
C ASN A 76 16.05 -17.95 -21.80
N ALA A 77 16.45 -19.22 -21.69
CA ALA A 77 15.52 -20.34 -21.72
C ALA A 77 14.50 -20.28 -20.57
N TRP A 78 14.94 -19.97 -19.36
CA TRP A 78 14.06 -19.74 -18.21
C TRP A 78 13.09 -18.59 -18.47
N LEU A 79 13.59 -17.45 -18.97
CA LEU A 79 12.76 -16.29 -19.21
C LEU A 79 11.73 -16.54 -20.33
N ASN A 80 12.11 -17.28 -21.37
CA ASN A 80 11.23 -17.69 -22.46
C ASN A 80 10.16 -18.69 -22.00
N ASP A 81 10.49 -19.61 -21.08
CA ASP A 81 9.50 -20.47 -20.43
C ASP A 81 8.45 -19.64 -19.70
N LYS A 82 8.88 -18.66 -18.88
CA LYS A 82 7.96 -17.75 -18.18
C LYS A 82 7.13 -16.91 -19.15
N LYS A 83 7.74 -16.40 -20.23
CA LYS A 83 7.04 -15.68 -21.29
C LYS A 83 5.96 -16.55 -21.92
N SER A 84 6.30 -17.78 -22.29
CA SER A 84 5.37 -18.71 -22.93
C SER A 84 4.15 -19.00 -22.03
N ILE A 85 4.37 -19.23 -20.74
CA ILE A 85 3.29 -19.49 -19.79
C ILE A 85 2.41 -18.24 -19.64
N TYR A 86 3.02 -17.08 -19.38
CA TYR A 86 2.29 -15.84 -19.10
C TYR A 86 1.52 -15.30 -20.31
N THR A 87 2.07 -15.44 -21.52
CA THR A 87 1.51 -14.84 -22.74
C THR A 87 0.71 -15.83 -23.61
N SER A 88 0.47 -17.06 -23.12
CA SER A 88 -0.08 -18.16 -23.95
C SER A 88 0.72 -18.36 -25.23
N ASN A 89 2.04 -18.45 -25.10
CA ASN A 89 3.02 -18.53 -26.18
C ASN A 89 2.90 -17.40 -27.22
N ASP A 90 2.88 -16.16 -26.75
CA ASP A 90 2.77 -14.91 -27.52
C ASP A 90 1.45 -14.71 -28.28
N LYS A 91 0.46 -15.59 -28.05
CA LYS A 91 -0.86 -15.47 -28.67
C LYS A 91 -1.75 -14.48 -27.96
N CYS A 92 -1.46 -14.18 -26.70
CA CYS A 92 -2.30 -13.35 -25.88
C CYS A 92 -1.90 -11.88 -25.92
N THR A 93 -2.69 -11.05 -26.61
CA THR A 93 -2.35 -9.66 -26.92
C THR A 93 -2.17 -8.81 -25.66
N PHE A 94 -3.09 -8.92 -24.70
CA PHE A 94 -3.03 -8.15 -23.45
C PHE A 94 -1.79 -8.48 -22.63
N TYR A 95 -1.56 -9.77 -22.33
CA TYR A 95 -0.40 -10.19 -21.55
C TYR A 95 0.92 -10.00 -22.28
N ARG A 96 0.94 -10.11 -23.62
CA ARG A 96 2.12 -9.77 -24.42
C ARG A 96 2.52 -8.31 -24.25
N LYS A 97 1.55 -7.39 -24.23
CA LYS A 97 1.82 -5.97 -24.00
C LYS A 97 2.43 -5.75 -22.61
N LEU A 98 1.82 -6.34 -21.57
CA LEU A 98 2.36 -6.26 -20.20
C LEU A 98 3.78 -6.83 -20.14
N TRP A 99 4.04 -7.97 -20.78
CA TRP A 99 5.37 -8.55 -20.84
C TRP A 99 6.39 -7.62 -21.49
N GLN A 100 6.05 -7.02 -22.63
CA GLN A 100 6.93 -6.08 -23.33
C GLN A 100 7.19 -4.82 -22.49
N ASP A 101 6.16 -4.28 -21.84
CA ASP A 101 6.26 -3.03 -21.10
C ASP A 101 7.02 -3.15 -19.78
N HIS A 102 7.05 -4.36 -19.19
CA HIS A 102 7.68 -4.60 -17.90
C HIS A 102 8.95 -5.45 -18.01
N ILE A 103 8.84 -6.65 -18.56
CA ILE A 103 9.92 -7.65 -18.48
C ILE A 103 11.01 -7.43 -19.52
N GLU A 104 10.65 -7.12 -20.76
CA GLU A 104 11.68 -6.85 -21.79
C GLU A 104 12.42 -5.53 -21.49
N LYS A 105 11.70 -4.48 -21.04
CA LYS A 105 12.35 -3.23 -20.60
C LYS A 105 13.25 -3.44 -19.36
N LEU A 106 12.83 -4.30 -18.42
CA LEU A 106 13.66 -4.66 -17.28
C LEU A 106 14.95 -5.37 -17.72
N TRP A 107 14.87 -6.29 -18.69
CA TRP A 107 16.06 -6.93 -19.25
C TRP A 107 17.03 -5.90 -19.83
N ASP A 108 16.52 -5.00 -20.66
CA ASP A 108 17.32 -3.93 -21.27
C ASP A 108 18.03 -3.11 -20.18
N LYS A 109 17.30 -2.76 -19.11
CA LYS A 109 17.86 -2.02 -17.98
C LYS A 109 18.95 -2.79 -17.22
N LEU A 110 18.79 -4.10 -17.06
CA LEU A 110 19.79 -4.96 -16.41
C LEU A 110 21.04 -5.07 -17.28
N ASP A 111 20.89 -5.27 -18.59
CA ASP A 111 22.02 -5.44 -19.53
C ASP A 111 22.73 -4.11 -19.87
N GLU A 112 22.08 -2.96 -19.69
CA GLU A 112 22.72 -1.62 -19.73
C GLU A 112 23.93 -1.53 -18.80
N SER A 113 23.87 -2.16 -17.63
CA SER A 113 24.95 -2.14 -16.64
C SER A 113 26.18 -2.96 -17.03
N MET A 114 26.07 -3.80 -18.07
CA MET A 114 27.14 -4.70 -18.52
C MET A 114 27.96 -4.09 -19.65
N GLN A 115 29.28 -4.21 -19.57
CA GLN A 115 30.18 -3.82 -20.66
C GLN A 115 30.30 -4.94 -21.69
N SER A 116 30.35 -4.57 -22.97
CA SER A 116 30.72 -5.50 -24.05
C SER A 116 32.13 -6.06 -23.81
N PRO A 117 32.42 -7.35 -24.03
CA PRO A 117 31.57 -8.39 -24.67
C PRO A 117 30.71 -9.20 -23.69
N ASN A 118 30.64 -8.82 -22.42
CA ASN A 118 30.03 -9.62 -21.35
C ASN A 118 28.50 -9.48 -21.25
N LYS A 119 27.85 -8.91 -22.28
CA LYS A 119 26.39 -8.72 -22.30
C LYS A 119 25.67 -10.04 -22.54
N CYS A 120 24.57 -10.27 -21.81
CA CYS A 120 23.70 -11.41 -22.12
C CYS A 120 22.72 -10.96 -23.19
N ARG A 121 22.99 -11.31 -24.45
CA ARG A 121 22.06 -11.02 -25.52
C ARG A 121 20.72 -11.70 -25.24
N ARG A 122 19.66 -10.90 -25.17
CA ARG A 122 18.28 -11.39 -25.11
C ARG A 122 17.96 -12.17 -26.38
N ASP A 123 17.57 -13.43 -26.22
CA ASP A 123 16.98 -14.26 -27.28
C ASP A 123 15.52 -14.56 -26.93
N GLY A 124 14.62 -13.72 -27.46
CA GLY A 124 13.18 -13.82 -27.24
C GLY A 124 12.47 -14.89 -28.07
N TYR A 125 13.20 -15.78 -28.74
CA TYR A 125 12.60 -16.80 -29.59
C TYR A 125 11.79 -17.82 -28.79
N LEU A 126 10.51 -17.93 -29.11
CA LEU A 126 9.60 -18.92 -28.54
C LEU A 126 9.38 -20.09 -29.49
N SER A 127 9.02 -21.24 -28.89
CA SER A 127 8.70 -22.45 -29.66
C SER A 127 7.53 -22.21 -30.62
N LYS A 128 7.56 -22.84 -31.81
CA LYS A 128 6.45 -22.81 -32.77
C LYS A 128 5.22 -23.63 -32.33
N ARG A 129 5.27 -24.30 -31.17
CA ARG A 129 4.15 -25.05 -30.61
C ARG A 129 2.95 -24.13 -30.40
N ARG A 130 1.75 -24.62 -30.68
CA ARG A 130 0.51 -23.83 -30.52
C ARG A 130 -0.03 -24.02 -29.11
N PHE A 131 -0.39 -22.91 -28.47
CA PHE A 131 -1.18 -22.93 -27.23
C PHE A 131 -2.66 -23.15 -27.62
N PRO A 132 -3.41 -24.00 -26.90
CA PRO A 132 -4.82 -24.23 -27.20
C PRO A 132 -5.66 -22.97 -27.03
N GLU A 133 -6.36 -22.56 -28.09
CA GLU A 133 -7.11 -21.29 -28.12
C GLU A 133 -8.28 -21.27 -27.13
N ASP A 134 -8.90 -22.43 -26.89
CA ASP A 134 -9.99 -22.61 -25.93
C ASP A 134 -9.55 -22.45 -24.47
N LYS A 135 -8.24 -22.34 -24.22
CA LYS A 135 -7.64 -22.16 -22.89
C LYS A 135 -7.15 -20.74 -22.65
N TYR A 136 -7.37 -19.82 -23.59
CA TYR A 136 -7.01 -18.42 -23.38
C TYR A 136 -7.82 -17.80 -22.24
N SER A 137 -7.16 -16.89 -21.50
CA SER A 137 -7.82 -16.06 -20.49
C SER A 137 -8.92 -15.21 -21.12
N VAL A 138 -9.97 -14.91 -20.36
CA VAL A 138 -11.03 -13.98 -20.76
C VAL A 138 -10.47 -12.59 -21.09
N TYR A 139 -9.35 -12.21 -20.45
CA TYR A 139 -8.70 -10.91 -20.65
C TYR A 139 -7.83 -10.84 -21.92
N CYS A 140 -7.68 -11.94 -22.64
CA CYS A 140 -6.54 -12.14 -23.52
C CYS A 140 -6.49 -11.19 -24.73
N ASN A 141 -7.65 -10.92 -25.31
CA ASN A 141 -7.84 -10.04 -26.46
C ASN A 141 -8.52 -8.72 -26.07
N LEU A 142 -8.57 -8.42 -24.78
CA LEU A 142 -9.17 -7.19 -24.29
C LEU A 142 -8.13 -6.06 -24.29
N THR A 143 -8.62 -4.82 -24.42
CA THR A 143 -7.76 -3.65 -24.23
C THR A 143 -7.51 -3.44 -22.73
N PRO A 144 -6.43 -2.73 -22.34
CA PRO A 144 -6.21 -2.41 -20.92
C PRO A 144 -7.40 -1.71 -20.25
N SER A 145 -8.13 -0.86 -20.98
CA SER A 145 -9.33 -0.18 -20.49
C SER A 145 -10.46 -1.16 -20.19
N ASP A 146 -10.64 -2.17 -21.04
CA ASP A 146 -11.68 -3.20 -20.85
C ASP A 146 -11.35 -4.11 -19.67
N VAL A 147 -10.07 -4.49 -19.52
CA VAL A 147 -9.60 -5.27 -18.37
C VAL A 147 -9.81 -4.48 -17.07
N LEU A 148 -9.51 -3.18 -17.06
CA LEU A 148 -9.76 -2.31 -15.91
C LEU A 148 -11.26 -2.27 -15.57
N SER A 149 -12.13 -2.13 -16.57
CA SER A 149 -13.58 -2.15 -16.36
C SER A 149 -14.10 -3.46 -15.76
N LEU A 150 -13.45 -4.60 -16.04
CA LEU A 150 -13.83 -5.91 -15.52
C LEU A 150 -13.24 -6.23 -14.14
N THR A 151 -12.13 -5.60 -13.77
CA THR A 151 -11.39 -5.86 -12.53
C THR A 151 -11.67 -4.84 -11.44
N CYS A 152 -12.30 -3.70 -11.76
CA CYS A 152 -12.82 -2.81 -10.74
C CYS A 152 -13.86 -3.54 -9.89
N PRO A 153 -13.76 -3.48 -8.54
CA PRO A 153 -14.85 -3.92 -7.68
C PRO A 153 -16.09 -3.14 -8.10
N ASP A 154 -17.24 -3.81 -8.18
CA ASP A 154 -18.52 -3.32 -8.71
C ASP A 154 -18.67 -1.80 -8.65
N LYS A 155 -19.26 -1.18 -9.67
CA LYS A 155 -19.61 0.26 -9.65
C LYS A 155 -20.24 0.69 -8.31
N ALA A 156 -20.96 -0.21 -7.63
CA ALA A 156 -21.47 -0.03 -6.28
C ALA A 156 -20.39 0.28 -5.22
N TYR A 157 -19.26 -0.42 -5.21
CA TYR A 157 -18.13 -0.18 -4.30
C TYR A 157 -17.39 1.12 -4.64
N ALA A 158 -17.17 1.42 -5.92
CA ALA A 158 -16.58 2.69 -6.34
C ALA A 158 -17.47 3.88 -5.93
N ASN A 159 -18.78 3.78 -6.17
CA ASN A 159 -19.76 4.79 -5.75
C ASN A 159 -19.85 4.90 -4.21
N SER A 160 -19.74 3.79 -3.49
CA SER A 160 -19.65 3.77 -2.01
C SER A 160 -18.43 4.53 -1.50
N CYS A 161 -17.26 4.34 -2.13
CA CYS A 161 -16.04 5.05 -1.74
C CYS A 161 -16.13 6.56 -2.07
N THR A 162 -16.68 6.90 -3.23
CA THR A 162 -16.88 8.31 -3.63
C THR A 162 -17.88 9.00 -2.70
N THR A 163 -19.01 8.37 -2.40
CA THR A 163 -20.02 8.92 -1.48
C THR A 163 -19.44 9.11 -0.07
N MET A 164 -18.64 8.16 0.42
CA MET A 164 -17.99 8.25 1.74
C MET A 164 -16.99 9.41 1.81
N LEU A 165 -16.16 9.59 0.78
CA LEU A 165 -15.26 10.75 0.67
C LEU A 165 -16.03 12.07 0.59
N THR A 166 -17.04 12.16 -0.28
CA THR A 166 -17.83 13.40 -0.42
C THR A 166 -18.56 13.78 0.86
N MET A 167 -19.15 12.81 1.57
CA MET A 167 -19.84 13.06 2.84
C MET A 167 -18.86 13.54 3.91
N THR A 168 -17.64 13.00 3.92
CA THR A 168 -16.58 13.44 4.84
C THR A 168 -16.17 14.88 4.56
N TYR A 169 -15.92 15.25 3.29
CA TYR A 169 -15.58 16.63 2.93
C TYR A 169 -16.71 17.62 3.21
N VAL A 170 -17.97 17.24 2.97
CA VAL A 170 -19.13 18.08 3.30
C VAL A 170 -19.25 18.29 4.81
N ALA A 171 -19.10 17.24 5.61
CA ALA A 171 -19.14 17.35 7.07
C ALA A 171 -18.01 18.24 7.61
N VAL A 172 -16.79 18.07 7.12
CA VAL A 172 -15.63 18.92 7.47
C VAL A 172 -15.90 20.37 7.05
N GLY A 173 -16.45 20.62 5.86
CA GLY A 173 -16.82 21.95 5.39
C GLY A 173 -17.85 22.63 6.29
N ILE A 174 -18.89 21.90 6.73
CA ILE A 174 -19.91 22.39 7.65
C ILE A 174 -19.29 22.74 9.02
N ILE A 175 -18.39 21.90 9.55
CA ILE A 175 -17.70 22.16 10.82
C ILE A 175 -16.84 23.43 10.71
N LEU A 176 -16.08 23.58 9.62
CA LEU A 176 -15.26 24.77 9.39
C LEU A 176 -16.09 26.05 9.26
N LEU A 177 -17.23 25.99 8.56
CA LEU A 177 -18.18 27.09 8.50
C LEU A 177 -18.74 27.43 9.87
N TYR A 178 -19.11 26.42 10.67
CA TYR A 178 -19.62 26.62 12.02
C TYR A 178 -18.59 27.28 12.93
N MET A 179 -17.32 26.86 12.88
CA MET A 179 -16.23 27.51 13.62
C MET A 179 -16.00 28.95 13.14
N TYR A 180 -16.06 29.20 11.84
CA TYR A 180 -15.90 30.54 11.28
C TYR A 180 -17.02 31.48 11.77
N PHE A 181 -18.28 31.07 11.66
CA PHE A 181 -19.40 31.85 12.18
C PHE A 181 -19.36 31.96 13.71
N SER A 182 -18.92 30.94 14.45
CA SER A 182 -18.77 31.03 15.90
C SER A 182 -17.68 32.02 16.33
N LYS A 183 -16.64 32.20 15.51
CA LYS A 183 -15.53 33.14 15.76
C LYS A 183 -15.88 34.58 15.38
N PHE A 184 -16.70 34.78 14.35
CA PHE A 184 -17.07 36.11 13.83
C PHE A 184 -18.45 36.61 14.26
N SER A 185 -19.27 35.76 14.87
CA SER A 185 -20.63 36.16 15.25
C SER A 185 -20.70 36.64 16.69
N THR A 186 -21.17 37.88 16.87
CA THR A 186 -21.63 38.44 18.15
C THR A 186 -22.80 37.66 18.78
N LEU A 187 -23.26 36.58 18.13
CA LEU A 187 -24.31 35.67 18.61
C LEU A 187 -23.95 34.91 19.89
N GLY A 188 -22.66 34.64 20.18
CA GLY A 188 -22.27 33.97 21.43
C GLY A 188 -22.75 34.73 22.68
N ASN A 189 -22.65 36.07 22.66
CA ASN A 189 -23.18 36.93 23.72
C ASN A 189 -24.71 37.02 23.72
N LYS A 190 -25.37 36.95 22.55
CA LYS A 190 -26.85 36.98 22.45
C LYS A 190 -27.50 35.70 22.99
N ILE A 191 -26.92 34.54 22.73
CA ILE A 191 -27.40 33.25 23.25
C ILE A 191 -27.20 33.19 24.77
N LYS A 192 -26.06 33.70 25.28
CA LYS A 192 -25.80 33.81 26.73
C LYS A 192 -26.82 34.72 27.43
N ASN A 193 -27.25 35.81 26.79
CA ASN A 193 -28.31 36.68 27.30
C ASN A 193 -29.71 36.03 27.23
N LEU A 194 -30.02 35.25 26.19
CA LEU A 194 -31.28 34.51 26.09
C LEU A 194 -31.42 33.44 27.19
N ILE A 195 -30.33 32.71 27.49
CA ILE A 195 -30.32 31.71 28.58
C ILE A 195 -30.43 32.40 29.95
N LYS A 196 -29.74 33.54 30.15
CA LYS A 196 -29.77 34.29 31.41
C LYS A 196 -31.16 34.89 31.69
N ASN A 197 -31.87 35.39 30.68
CA ASN A 197 -33.24 35.89 30.84
C ASN A 197 -34.25 34.76 31.14
N LYS A 198 -34.02 33.54 30.63
CA LYS A 198 -34.92 32.40 30.91
C LYS A 198 -34.76 31.86 32.34
N ILE A 199 -33.55 31.90 32.91
CA ILE A 199 -33.30 31.51 34.31
C ILE A 199 -33.81 32.60 35.29
N GLY A 200 -33.80 33.88 34.89
CA GLY A 200 -34.32 34.98 35.72
C GLY A 200 -35.85 35.01 35.88
N ILE A 201 -36.60 34.42 34.95
CA ILE A 201 -38.07 34.39 35.00
C ILE A 201 -38.59 33.24 35.88
N GLY A 202 -37.81 32.16 36.07
CA GLY A 202 -38.20 31.04 36.94
C GLY A 202 -38.23 31.36 38.43
N ASN A 203 -37.47 32.37 38.89
CA ASN A 203 -37.36 32.69 40.31
C ASN A 203 -38.39 33.71 40.81
N HIS A 204 -39.31 34.18 39.95
CA HIS A 204 -40.33 35.15 40.32
C HIS A 204 -41.75 34.57 40.40
N MET A 205 -41.91 33.25 40.20
CA MET A 205 -43.20 32.55 40.30
C MET A 205 -43.35 31.65 41.53
N ASP A 206 -42.34 31.53 42.40
CA ASP A 206 -42.37 30.64 43.57
C ASP A 206 -42.47 31.39 44.92
N LYS A 207 -43.12 32.56 44.96
CA LYS A 207 -43.22 33.36 46.21
C LYS A 207 -44.62 33.78 46.66
N GLU A 208 -45.66 33.24 46.04
CA GLU A 208 -47.04 33.39 46.50
C GLU A 208 -47.78 32.07 46.32
N GLU A 209 -47.59 31.13 47.24
CA GLU A 209 -48.63 30.23 47.77
C GLU A 209 -47.96 29.16 48.66
N ASN A 210 -48.62 28.86 49.79
CA ASN A 210 -48.28 27.88 50.83
C ASN A 210 -47.54 28.43 52.07
N GLU A 211 -48.23 29.35 52.77
CA GLU A 211 -48.34 29.20 54.23
C GLU A 211 -49.15 27.93 54.55
N GLU A 212 -48.90 27.33 55.72
CA GLU A 212 -49.56 26.16 56.34
C GLU A 212 -49.21 24.76 55.80
N LEU A 213 -48.30 24.05 56.49
CA LEU A 213 -48.59 22.78 57.22
C LEU A 213 -47.32 22.08 57.74
N LEU A 214 -47.33 21.78 59.06
CA LEU A 214 -46.63 20.68 59.79
C LEU A 214 -45.10 20.79 59.94
N SER A 215 -44.58 21.36 61.04
CA SER A 215 -44.33 20.76 62.38
C SER A 215 -43.35 19.58 62.45
N THR A 216 -42.25 19.82 63.20
CA THR A 216 -41.44 18.89 64.02
C THR A 216 -40.32 18.10 63.33
N GLN A 217 -39.05 18.48 63.60
CA GLN A 217 -38.13 17.79 64.53
C GLN A 217 -36.64 18.04 64.21
N ASN A 218 -36.03 18.88 65.05
CA ASN A 218 -34.68 18.87 65.63
C ASN A 218 -33.39 18.40 64.91
N ASP A 219 -32.38 19.26 65.12
CA ASP A 219 -30.96 19.02 65.44
C ASP A 219 -30.01 18.52 64.34
N THR A 220 -29.20 19.44 63.80
CA THR A 220 -27.78 19.56 64.18
C THR A 220 -27.08 20.71 63.45
N VAL A 221 -26.43 21.56 64.25
CA VAL A 221 -25.53 22.64 63.83
C VAL A 221 -24.15 22.05 63.52
N SER A 222 -23.57 22.38 62.37
CA SER A 222 -22.11 22.53 62.27
C SER A 222 -21.75 23.55 61.20
N SER A 223 -21.31 24.71 61.68
CA SER A 223 -20.45 25.64 60.97
C SER A 223 -19.16 24.93 60.53
N ILE A 224 -18.46 25.47 59.53
CA ILE A 224 -17.00 25.61 59.49
C ILE A 224 -16.66 26.54 58.30
N SER A 225 -16.53 27.82 58.63
CA SER A 225 -15.54 28.68 58.00
C SER A 225 -14.27 28.59 58.85
N ARG A 226 -13.13 28.21 58.24
CA ARG A 226 -11.79 28.60 58.73
C ARG A 226 -10.72 28.22 57.71
N MET A 227 -10.32 29.25 56.98
CA MET A 227 -9.06 29.36 56.27
C MET A 227 -8.00 29.73 57.33
N TYR A 228 -6.94 28.93 57.54
CA TYR A 228 -5.56 29.35 57.84
C TYR A 228 -4.62 28.13 57.85
N ASN A 229 -3.57 28.21 57.02
CA ASN A 229 -2.41 27.31 57.01
C ASN A 229 -1.52 27.59 58.23
N LEU A 230 -0.94 26.55 58.86
CA LEU A 230 0.30 26.65 59.63
C LEU A 230 1.01 25.28 59.74
N SER A 231 2.31 25.40 60.00
CA SER A 231 3.45 24.56 59.62
C SER A 231 3.87 23.46 60.61
N TYR A 232 4.70 22.55 60.09
CA TYR A 232 5.53 21.48 60.66
C TYR A 232 5.75 21.36 62.19
N ASN A 233 5.69 20.10 62.66
CA ASN A 233 6.18 19.64 63.97
C ASN A 233 7.68 19.32 63.94
N SER A 234 8.35 19.50 65.10
CA SER A 234 9.53 18.72 65.47
C SER A 234 9.28 18.04 66.83
N PRO A 235 9.59 16.74 67.02
CA PRO A 235 9.52 16.09 68.32
C PRO A 235 10.76 16.40 69.17
N ARG A 236 10.55 16.49 70.47
CA ARG A 236 11.58 16.58 71.50
C ARG A 236 12.06 15.19 71.87
N ASN A 237 13.38 15.00 71.88
CA ASN A 237 14.10 14.58 73.09
C ASN A 237 15.39 15.40 73.16
#